data_AF-A0A0E0FHQ6-F1
#
_entry.id   AF-A0A0E0FHQ6-F1
#
_cell.length_a   1.000
_cell.length_b   1.000
_cell.length_c   1.000
_cell.angle_alpha   90.00
_cell.angle_beta   90.00
_cell.angle_gamma   90.00
#
_symmetry.space_group_name_H-M   'P 1'
#
loop_
_entity.id
_entity.type
_entity.pdbx_description
1 polymer ?
#
loop_
_entity_poly.entity_id
_entity_poly.type
_entity_poly.pdbx_seq_one_letter_code
_entity_poly.pdbx_strand_id
1 'polypeptide(L)'
;MARLAGSGALPGMRYSVGSSYNVVSYLTVNPAAAGFKVVNSACCCGGRLNAQVGCGAPNSTYCGNRNRYLFWDGVHGTQATSRKGAAAIYFAPL
;
A
#
# COMPACT_ATOMS: atom_id res chain seq x y z
N MET A 1 19.04 8.23 -3.10
CA MET A 1 19.24 9.08 -1.91
C MET A 1 19.53 10.58 -2.20
N ALA A 2 18.51 11.45 -2.14
CA ALA A 2 18.59 12.84 -2.58
C ALA A 2 19.43 13.64 -1.59
N ARG A 3 20.14 14.64 -2.10
CA ARG A 3 20.75 15.69 -1.29
C ARG A 3 19.94 16.95 -1.55
N LEU A 4 19.13 17.37 -0.58
CA LEU A 4 18.46 18.67 -0.68
C LEU A 4 19.53 19.68 -0.30
N ALA A 5 20.17 20.26 -1.31
CA ALA A 5 21.04 21.40 -1.13
C ALA A 5 20.15 22.65 -1.02
N GLY A 6 19.83 23.03 0.21
CA GLY A 6 19.14 24.26 0.56
C GLY A 6 19.47 24.61 2.02
N SER A 7 19.95 25.83 2.24
CA SER A 7 20.48 26.39 3.49
C SER A 7 19.66 26.00 4.73
N GLY A 8 20.29 25.28 5.65
CA GLY A 8 19.65 24.44 6.68
C GLY A 8 20.05 22.95 6.59
N ALA A 9 21.03 22.64 5.73
CA ALA A 9 21.48 21.30 5.41
C ALA A 9 21.81 20.47 6.67
N LEU A 10 21.16 19.31 6.81
CA LEU A 10 21.53 18.23 7.74
C LEU A 10 22.67 17.43 7.09
N PRO A 11 23.95 17.73 7.38
CA PRO A 11 25.06 17.16 6.63
C PRO A 11 25.15 15.67 6.95
N GLY A 12 25.17 14.83 5.92
CA GLY A 12 25.19 13.36 6.08
C GLY A 12 23.83 12.69 6.19
N MET A 13 22.71 13.43 6.28
CA MET A 13 21.37 12.83 6.24
C MET A 13 21.15 12.12 4.89
N ARG A 14 20.79 10.83 4.96
CA ARG A 14 20.36 10.03 3.81
C ARG A 14 18.86 9.81 3.92
N TYR A 15 18.11 10.25 2.92
CA TYR A 15 16.67 10.07 2.87
C TYR A 15 16.23 9.67 1.46
N SER A 16 15.03 9.10 1.39
CA SER A 16 14.31 8.86 0.15
C SER A 16 13.02 9.66 0.19
N VAL A 17 12.66 10.26 -0.94
CA VAL A 17 11.35 10.90 -1.12
C VAL A 17 10.51 9.94 -1.94
N GLY A 18 9.33 9.60 -1.44
CA GLY A 18 8.43 8.68 -2.12
C GLY A 18 6.99 9.18 -2.06
N SER A 19 6.25 8.94 -3.15
CA SER A 19 4.82 9.26 -3.22
C SER A 19 4.00 8.01 -2.97
N SER A 20 3.33 7.95 -1.82
CA SER A 20 2.39 6.87 -1.49
C SER A 20 1.24 6.81 -2.50
N TYR A 21 0.77 7.96 -2.98
CA TYR A 21 -0.24 8.04 -4.03
C TYR A 21 0.22 7.36 -5.32
N ASN A 22 1.40 7.69 -5.84
CA ASN A 22 1.90 7.10 -7.08
C ASN A 22 2.12 5.59 -6.93
N VAL A 23 2.61 5.15 -5.78
CA VAL A 23 2.76 3.71 -5.47
C VAL A 23 1.40 3.02 -5.53
N VAL A 24 0.41 3.47 -4.75
CA VAL A 24 -0.90 2.81 -4.69
C VAL A 24 -1.63 2.89 -6.03
N SER A 25 -1.55 4.03 -6.72
CA SER A 25 -2.11 4.19 -8.07
C SER A 25 -1.51 3.18 -9.06
N TYR A 26 -0.18 3.02 -9.07
CA TYR A 26 0.47 2.03 -9.92
C TYR A 26 0.03 0.60 -9.60
N LEU A 27 -0.02 0.24 -8.30
CA LEU A 27 -0.44 -1.09 -7.86
C LEU A 27 -1.91 -1.38 -8.21
N THR A 28 -2.75 -0.34 -8.25
CA THR A 28 -4.17 -0.43 -8.57
C THR A 28 -4.41 -0.58 -10.07
N VAL A 29 -3.70 0.20 -10.91
CA VAL A 29 -3.85 0.15 -12.37
C VAL A 29 -3.08 -1.00 -13.02
N ASN A 30 -2.04 -1.52 -12.38
CA ASN A 30 -1.23 -2.66 -12.85
C ASN A 30 -1.25 -3.85 -11.86
N PRO A 31 -2.42 -4.38 -11.48
CA PRO A 31 -2.53 -5.35 -10.39
C PRO A 31 -1.79 -6.66 -10.70
N ALA A 32 -1.92 -7.19 -11.92
CA ALA A 32 -1.28 -8.44 -12.32
C ALA A 32 0.26 -8.33 -12.30
N ALA A 33 0.81 -7.23 -12.83
CA ALA A 33 2.25 -6.97 -12.78
C ALA A 33 2.74 -6.80 -11.33
N ALA A 34 1.92 -6.21 -10.47
CA ALA A 34 2.18 -6.10 -9.04
C ALA A 34 1.97 -7.41 -8.26
N GLY A 35 1.41 -8.47 -8.87
CA GLY A 35 1.09 -9.74 -8.20
C GLY A 35 -0.22 -9.73 -7.40
N PHE A 36 -1.04 -8.69 -7.54
CA PHE A 36 -2.38 -8.61 -6.98
C PHE A 36 -3.44 -9.16 -7.94
N LYS A 37 -4.50 -9.73 -7.37
CA LYS A 37 -5.70 -10.16 -8.11
C LYS A 37 -6.93 -9.30 -7.78
N VAL A 38 -6.98 -8.72 -6.57
CA VAL A 38 -8.12 -7.95 -6.10
C VAL A 38 -7.63 -6.60 -5.58
N VAL A 39 -8.09 -5.53 -6.21
CA VAL A 39 -7.71 -4.13 -5.88
C VAL A 39 -8.91 -3.23 -5.64
N ASN A 40 -10.13 -3.74 -5.79
CA ASN A 40 -11.39 -3.01 -5.66
C ASN A 40 -12.27 -3.51 -4.50
N SER A 41 -11.75 -4.39 -3.65
CA SER A 41 -12.44 -4.95 -2.49
C SER A 41 -11.43 -5.25 -1.38
N ALA A 42 -11.85 -5.11 -0.12
CA ALA A 42 -10.97 -5.42 1.00
C ALA A 42 -10.93 -6.92 1.33
N CYS A 43 -9.80 -7.36 1.88
CA CYS A 43 -9.61 -8.75 2.28
C CYS A 43 -10.44 -9.11 3.52
N CYS A 44 -10.46 -8.27 4.56
CA CYS A 44 -11.22 -8.46 5.79
C CYS A 44 -12.14 -7.27 6.04
N CYS A 45 -13.46 -7.51 6.07
CA CYS A 45 -14.52 -6.56 6.42
C CYS A 45 -15.87 -7.23 6.07
N GLY A 46 -16.93 -6.44 5.88
CA GLY A 46 -18.22 -6.87 5.33
C GLY A 46 -18.93 -5.75 4.56
N GLY A 47 -20.10 -6.05 4.00
CA GLY A 47 -20.92 -5.08 3.26
C GLY A 47 -20.35 -4.72 1.89
N ARG A 48 -20.66 -3.52 1.38
CA ARG A 48 -20.27 -3.08 0.03
C ARG A 48 -18.74 -3.10 -0.13
N LEU A 49 -18.26 -3.71 -1.23
CA LEU A 49 -16.84 -3.95 -1.54
C LEU A 49 -16.08 -4.71 -0.45
N ASN A 50 -16.80 -5.39 0.46
CA ASN A 50 -16.23 -5.96 1.67
C ASN A 50 -15.40 -4.90 2.44
N ALA A 51 -15.91 -3.68 2.58
CA ALA A 51 -15.15 -2.55 3.15
C ALA A 51 -16.01 -1.62 4.04
N GLN A 52 -17.31 -1.86 4.12
CA GLN A 52 -18.26 -0.99 4.84
C GLN A 52 -18.36 -1.34 6.32
N VAL A 53 -18.26 -2.62 6.64
CA VAL A 53 -18.35 -3.15 8.01
C VAL A 53 -16.97 -3.57 8.45
N GLY A 54 -16.50 -3.07 9.59
CA GLY A 54 -15.15 -3.33 10.10
C GLY A 54 -14.83 -4.82 10.27
N CYS A 55 -13.55 -5.15 10.09
CA CYS A 55 -13.03 -6.49 10.38
C CYS A 55 -13.29 -6.83 11.86
N GLY A 56 -13.84 -8.02 12.14
CA GLY A 56 -14.19 -8.46 13.49
C GLY A 56 -15.63 -8.15 13.93
N ALA A 57 -16.39 -7.39 13.14
CA ALA A 57 -17.83 -7.24 13.37
C ALA A 57 -18.60 -8.52 12.99
N PRO A 58 -19.83 -8.72 13.50
CA PRO A 58 -20.69 -9.83 13.08
C PRO A 58 -20.83 -9.88 11.55
N ASN A 59 -20.73 -11.10 11.00
CA ASN A 59 -20.76 -11.37 9.55
C ASN A 59 -19.63 -10.76 8.72
N SER A 60 -18.57 -10.23 9.36
CA SER A 60 -17.34 -9.93 8.62
C SER A 60 -16.68 -11.23 8.14
N THR A 61 -16.10 -11.17 6.94
CA THR A 61 -15.37 -12.28 6.34
C THR A 61 -13.92 -11.88 6.11
N TYR A 62 -13.04 -12.86 5.89
CA TYR A 62 -11.67 -12.62 5.49
C TYR A 62 -11.27 -13.47 4.30
N CYS A 63 -10.41 -12.92 3.45
CA CYS A 63 -9.94 -13.60 2.25
C CYS A 63 -8.95 -14.74 2.58
N GLY A 64 -8.95 -15.80 1.77
CA GLY A 64 -8.05 -16.95 1.96
C GLY A 64 -6.57 -16.65 1.66
N ASN A 65 -6.28 -15.71 0.75
CA ASN A 65 -4.90 -15.33 0.41
C ASN A 65 -4.72 -13.80 0.38
N ARG A 66 -4.20 -13.27 1.49
CA ARG A 66 -3.93 -11.84 1.73
C ARG A 66 -2.90 -11.25 0.77
N ASN A 67 -2.00 -12.06 0.22
CA ASN A 67 -0.97 -11.58 -0.70
C ASN A 67 -1.52 -11.23 -2.09
N ARG A 68 -2.76 -11.64 -2.39
CA ARG A 68 -3.43 -11.33 -3.66
C ARG A 68 -4.36 -10.11 -3.58
N TYR A 69 -4.51 -9.51 -2.40
CA TYR A 69 -5.36 -8.34 -2.16
C TYR A 69 -4.51 -7.11 -1.91
N LEU A 70 -4.88 -5.99 -2.52
CA LEU A 70 -4.24 -4.70 -2.25
C LEU A 70 -4.69 -4.13 -0.90
N PHE A 71 -5.98 -4.22 -0.58
CA PHE A 71 -6.56 -3.69 0.65
C PHE A 71 -6.81 -4.78 1.69
N TRP A 72 -6.41 -4.51 2.94
CA TRP A 72 -6.77 -5.33 4.10
C TRP A 72 -8.20 -5.04 4.52
N ASP A 73 -8.53 -3.78 4.79
CA ASP A 73 -9.86 -3.29 5.14
C ASP A 73 -10.24 -2.09 4.24
N GLY A 74 -11.27 -1.33 4.60
CA GLY A 74 -11.72 -0.19 3.79
C GLY A 74 -10.75 1.00 3.68
N VAL A 75 -9.65 1.00 4.43
CA VAL A 75 -8.69 2.13 4.49
C VAL A 75 -7.22 1.69 4.41
N HIS A 76 -6.87 0.51 4.92
CA HIS A 76 -5.49 0.03 5.02
C HIS A 76 -5.13 -0.97 3.93
N GLY A 77 -3.87 -0.94 3.49
CA GLY A 77 -3.29 -1.95 2.61
C GLY A 77 -3.02 -3.28 3.34
N THR A 78 -2.92 -4.38 2.59
CA THR A 78 -2.41 -5.65 3.15
C THR A 78 -0.91 -5.55 3.45
N GLN A 79 -0.38 -6.52 4.21
CA GLN A 79 1.07 -6.65 4.40
C GLN A 79 1.83 -6.69 3.07
N ALA A 80 1.27 -7.32 2.03
CA ALA A 80 1.90 -7.36 0.71
C ALA A 80 1.98 -5.97 0.07
N THR A 81 0.94 -5.14 0.21
CA THR A 81 0.95 -3.73 -0.22
C THR A 81 1.99 -2.92 0.53
N SER A 82 2.02 -3.02 1.86
CA SER A 82 3.00 -2.29 2.68
C SER A 82 4.44 -2.68 2.34
N ARG A 83 4.73 -3.97 2.10
CA ARG A 83 6.07 -4.43 1.69
C ARG A 83 6.48 -3.86 0.33
N LYS A 84 5.56 -3.83 -0.65
CA LYS A 84 5.83 -3.26 -1.98
C LYS A 84 6.04 -1.75 -1.91
N GLY A 85 5.23 -1.04 -1.12
CA GLY A 85 5.39 0.40 -0.92
C GLY A 85 6.69 0.75 -0.21
N ALA A 86 7.07 0.01 0.84
CA ALA A 86 8.34 0.19 1.52
C ALA A 86 9.53 0.01 0.56
N ALA A 87 9.51 -1.04 -0.26
CA ALA A 87 10.56 -1.27 -1.27
C ALA A 87 10.60 -0.13 -2.31
N ALA A 88 9.44 0.26 -2.86
CA ALA A 88 9.36 1.33 -3.86
C ALA A 88 9.89 2.67 -3.34
N ILE A 89 9.57 3.02 -2.09
CA ILE A 89 10.01 4.27 -1.46
C ILE A 89 11.50 4.19 -1.10
N TYR A 90 11.94 3.07 -0.53
CA TYR A 90 13.34 2.91 -0.10
C TYR A 90 14.30 2.97 -1.29
N PHE A 91 13.96 2.30 -2.39
CA PHE A 91 14.77 2.22 -3.62
C PHE A 91 14.43 3.30 -4.65
N ALA A 92 13.55 4.24 -4.35
CA ALA A 92 13.17 5.30 -5.29
C ALA A 92 14.43 6.01 -5.83
N PRO A 93 14.58 6.11 -7.17
CA PRO A 93 15.59 6.97 -7.75
C PRO A 93 15.37 8.41 -7.31
N LEU A 94 16.42 9.19 -7.38
CA LEU A 94 16.42 10.60 -6.98
C LEU A 94 16.15 11.51 -8.14
#